data_AF-A0A127Q7J5-F1
#
_entry.id   AF-A0A127Q7J5-F1
#
_cell.length_a   1.000
_cell.length_b   1.000
_cell.length_c   1.000
_cell.angle_alpha   90.00
_cell.angle_beta   90.00
_cell.angle_gamma   90.00
#
_symmetry.space_group_name_H-M   'P 1'
#
loop_
_entity.id
_entity.type
_entity.pdbx_description
1 polymer ?
#
loop_
_entity_poly.entity_id
_entity_poly.type
_entity_poly.pdbx_seq_one_letter_code
_entity_poly.pdbx_strand_id
1 'polypeptide(L)'
;MDEIKRLSNGRYPSDKLQHWETELSDAFTDVSNGDKLIGVFLPGRGCYFYNQKSLLAEIPDQELAQAFFGIWLDKRSKDSELRTQLLGRP
;
A
#
# COMPACT_ATOMS: atom_id res chain seq x y z
N MET A 1 -4.41 5.85 6.48
CA MET A 1 -4.11 4.82 7.50
C MET A 1 -5.30 4.02 8.01
N ASP A 2 -6.52 4.55 7.95
CA ASP A 2 -7.68 3.90 8.58
C ASP A 2 -8.00 2.51 8.04
N GLU A 3 -7.78 2.27 6.75
CA GLU A 3 -8.08 0.96 6.17
C GLU A 3 -7.09 -0.12 6.62
N ILE A 4 -5.82 0.22 6.80
CA ILE A 4 -4.83 -0.67 7.43
C ILE A 4 -5.23 -0.97 8.87
N LYS A 5 -5.63 0.04 9.65
CA LYS A 5 -6.10 -0.14 11.05
C LYS A 5 -7.30 -1.09 11.10
N ARG A 6 -8.28 -0.89 10.21
CA ARG A 6 -9.48 -1.73 10.11
C ARG A 6 -9.15 -3.19 9.76
N LEU A 7 -8.29 -3.42 8.76
CA LEU A 7 -7.93 -4.76 8.30
C LEU A 7 -7.00 -5.50 9.28
N SER A 8 -6.16 -4.76 10.00
CA SER A 8 -5.24 -5.33 10.99
C SER A 8 -5.89 -5.64 12.34
N ASN A 9 -7.12 -5.17 12.59
CA ASN A 9 -7.88 -5.41 13.82
C ASN A 9 -7.05 -5.17 15.10
N GLY A 10 -6.32 -4.05 15.14
CA GLY A 10 -5.48 -3.69 16.29
C GLY A 10 -4.16 -4.45 16.41
N ARG A 11 -3.77 -5.23 15.39
CA ARG A 11 -2.48 -5.96 15.39
C ARG A 11 -1.26 -5.05 15.52
N TYR A 12 -1.32 -3.85 14.95
CA TYR A 12 -0.17 -2.93 14.92
C TYR A 12 -0.33 -1.83 15.97
N PRO A 13 0.71 -1.58 16.79
CA PRO A 13 0.69 -0.51 17.77
C PRO A 13 0.73 0.87 17.07
N SER A 14 0.32 1.91 17.78
CA SER A 14 0.12 3.26 17.22
C SER A 14 1.41 3.90 16.70
N ASP A 15 2.52 3.67 17.38
CA ASP A 15 3.87 4.11 16.99
C ASP A 15 4.29 3.51 15.65
N LYS A 16 4.04 2.21 15.44
CA LYS A 16 4.31 1.53 14.17
C LYS A 16 3.46 2.09 13.04
N LEU A 17 2.17 2.33 13.29
CA LEU A 17 1.27 2.92 12.31
C LEU A 17 1.66 4.36 11.96
N GLN A 18 2.17 5.12 12.92
CA GLN A 18 2.65 6.48 12.69
C GLN A 18 3.96 6.49 11.88
N HIS A 19 4.90 5.58 12.18
CA HIS A 19 6.10 5.40 11.37
C HIS A 19 5.75 5.05 9.92
N TRP A 20 4.82 4.12 9.71
CA TRP A 20 4.31 3.76 8.39
C TRP A 20 3.65 4.94 7.66
N GLU A 21 3.04 5.87 8.39
CA GLU A 21 2.40 7.05 7.81
C GLU A 21 3.45 8.02 7.29
N THR A 22 4.52 8.22 8.05
CA THR A 22 5.69 8.98 7.61
C THR A 22 6.33 8.36 6.37
N GLU A 23 6.65 7.06 6.40
CA GLU A 23 7.28 6.36 5.26
C GLU A 23 6.46 6.48 3.97
N LEU A 24 5.14 6.32 4.04
CA LEU A 24 4.28 6.47 2.86
C LEU A 24 4.12 7.92 2.42
N SER A 25 4.08 8.87 3.35
CA SER A 25 3.98 10.30 3.02
C SER A 25 5.25 10.79 2.34
N ASP A 26 6.42 10.33 2.79
CA ASP A 26 7.71 10.65 2.19
C ASP A 26 7.89 9.96 0.82
N ALA A 27 7.31 8.78 0.64
CA ALA A 27 7.35 8.04 -0.61
C ALA A 27 6.47 8.64 -1.72
N PHE A 28 5.39 9.33 -1.37
CA PHE A 28 4.44 9.89 -2.33
C PHE A 28 4.69 11.38 -2.51
N THR A 29 5.24 11.75 -3.66
CA THR A 29 5.33 13.17 -4.07
C THR A 29 3.95 13.74 -4.39
N ASP A 30 3.87 15.06 -4.60
CA ASP A 30 2.66 15.70 -5.12
C ASP A 30 2.14 14.97 -6.37
N VAL A 31 0.91 14.48 -6.30
CA VAL A 31 0.20 13.86 -7.43
C VAL A 31 -0.89 14.79 -7.93
N SER A 32 -0.89 15.04 -9.23
CA SER A 32 -1.93 15.78 -9.94
C SER A 32 -2.88 14.82 -10.66
N ASN A 33 -4.06 15.32 -11.03
CA ASN A 33 -4.99 14.55 -11.86
C ASN A 33 -4.30 14.11 -13.16
N GLY A 34 -4.31 12.81 -13.42
CA GLY A 34 -3.65 12.20 -14.58
C GLY A 34 -2.28 11.57 -14.27
N ASP A 35 -1.71 11.84 -13.09
CA ASP A 35 -0.50 11.14 -12.65
C ASP A 35 -0.81 9.68 -12.33
N LYS A 36 0.23 8.85 -12.49
CA LYS A 36 0.16 7.42 -12.16
C LYS A 36 1.23 7.10 -11.12
N LEU A 37 0.78 6.54 -10.02
CA LEU A 37 1.61 5.92 -9.00
C LEU A 37 1.58 4.40 -9.22
N ILE A 38 2.75 3.79 -9.31
CA ILE A 38 2.91 2.36 -9.53
C ILE A 38 3.54 1.76 -8.26
N GLY A 39 2.81 0.89 -7.59
CA GLY A 39 3.31 0.11 -6.46
C GLY A 39 3.70 -1.30 -6.89
N VAL A 40 4.94 -1.71 -6.61
CA VAL A 40 5.45 -3.05 -6.88
C VAL A 40 5.68 -3.78 -5.56
N PHE A 41 4.88 -4.82 -5.31
CA PHE A 41 5.06 -5.70 -4.14
C PHE A 41 6.19 -6.70 -4.39
N LEU A 42 7.14 -6.77 -3.46
CA LEU A 42 8.28 -7.69 -3.51
C LEU A 42 8.17 -8.68 -2.35
N PRO A 43 7.70 -9.92 -2.60
CA PRO A 43 7.53 -10.93 -1.57
C PRO A 43 8.81 -11.13 -0.75
N GLY A 44 8.69 -11.05 0.58
CA GLY A 44 9.81 -11.22 1.51
C GLY A 44 10.74 -10.00 1.64
N ARG A 45 10.48 -8.88 0.94
CA ARG A 45 11.31 -7.67 1.00
C ARG A 45 10.54 -6.43 1.40
N GLY A 46 9.38 -6.18 0.82
CA GLY A 46 8.65 -4.92 1.00
C GLY A 46 8.04 -4.46 -0.31
N CYS A 47 8.22 -3.19 -0.67
CA CYS A 47 7.70 -2.66 -1.92
C CYS A 47 8.50 -1.48 -2.49
N TYR A 48 8.34 -1.28 -3.80
CA TYR A 48 8.83 -0.11 -4.53
C TYR A 48 7.67 0.74 -5.01
N PHE A 49 7.87 2.05 -4.99
CA PHE A 49 6.95 3.01 -5.57
C PHE A 49 7.62 3.77 -6.70
N TYR A 50 6.92 3.89 -7.82
CA TYR A 50 7.37 4.62 -9.00
C TYR A 50 6.31 5.62 -9.41
N ASN A 51 6.74 6.73 -9.99
CA ASN A 51 5.89 7.48 -10.91
C ASN A 51 6.12 6.96 -12.34
N GLN A 52 5.59 7.66 -13.35
CA GLN A 52 5.75 7.25 -14.75
C GLN A 52 7.20 7.34 -15.28
N LYS A 53 8.11 8.00 -14.56
CA LYS A 53 9.45 8.38 -15.02
C LYS A 53 10.58 7.78 -14.17
N SER A 54 10.37 7.60 -12.86
CA SER A 54 11.42 7.27 -11.90
C SER A 54 10.90 6.49 -10.70
N LEU A 55 11.83 5.81 -10.02
CA LEU A 55 11.62 5.31 -8.66
C LEU A 55 11.43 6.49 -7.71
N LEU A 56 10.41 6.42 -6.87
CA LEU A 56 10.12 7.38 -5.81
C LEU A 56 10.68 6.90 -4.47
N ALA A 57 10.42 5.63 -4.13
CA ALA A 57 10.84 5.07 -2.86
C ALA A 57 11.04 3.55 -2.93
N GLU A 58 11.99 3.07 -2.14
CA GLU A 58 12.10 1.68 -1.73
C GLU A 58 11.74 1.60 -0.24
N ILE A 59 10.72 0.82 0.10
CA ILE A 59 10.34 0.58 1.49
C ILE A 59 10.59 -0.91 1.80
N PRO A 60 11.71 -1.25 2.47
CA PRO A 60 12.07 -2.62 2.81
C PRO A 60 11.36 -3.12 4.07
N ASP A 61 10.05 -2.86 4.18
CA ASP A 61 9.19 -3.35 5.26
C ASP A 61 8.10 -4.26 4.69
N GLN A 62 8.25 -5.57 4.92
CA GLN A 62 7.29 -6.57 4.46
C GLN A 62 5.91 -6.41 5.11
N GLU A 63 5.83 -6.04 6.40
CA GLU A 63 4.55 -5.90 7.09
C GLU A 63 3.80 -4.67 6.58
N LEU A 64 4.50 -3.56 6.34
CA LEU A 64 3.93 -2.38 5.70
C LEU A 64 3.41 -2.73 4.30
N ALA A 65 4.23 -3.39 3.48
CA ALA A 65 3.85 -3.76 2.13
C ALA A 65 2.59 -4.66 2.14
N GLN A 66 2.57 -5.71 2.96
CA GLN A 66 1.40 -6.58 3.09
C GLN A 66 0.16 -5.83 3.55
N ALA A 67 0.30 -4.93 4.53
CA ALA A 67 -0.81 -4.13 5.03
C ALA A 67 -1.35 -3.16 3.97
N PHE A 68 -0.45 -2.48 3.25
CA PHE A 68 -0.79 -1.49 2.23
C PHE A 68 -1.49 -2.12 1.03
N PHE A 69 -0.90 -3.14 0.39
CA PHE A 69 -1.56 -3.83 -0.73
C PHE A 69 -2.81 -4.59 -0.29
N GLY A 70 -2.85 -5.02 0.97
CA GLY A 70 -4.02 -5.64 1.59
C GLY A 70 -5.27 -4.77 1.56
N ILE A 71 -5.13 -3.43 1.50
CA ILE A 71 -6.26 -2.50 1.34
C ILE A 71 -7.17 -2.92 0.18
N TRP A 72 -6.57 -3.35 -0.94
CA TRP A 72 -7.31 -3.78 -2.13
C TRP A 72 -7.42 -5.30 -2.26
N LEU A 73 -6.37 -6.04 -1.91
CA LEU A 73 -6.27 -7.47 -2.21
C LEU A 73 -6.84 -8.38 -1.11
N ASP A 74 -6.93 -7.91 0.13
CA ASP A 74 -7.50 -8.69 1.24
C ASP A 74 -8.96 -9.03 0.94
N LYS A 75 -9.39 -10.23 1.30
CA LYS A 75 -10.78 -10.69 1.14
C LYS A 75 -11.81 -9.80 1.84
N ARG A 76 -11.36 -8.99 2.81
CA ARG A 76 -12.17 -8.04 3.59
C ARG A 76 -12.15 -6.63 3.01
N SER A 77 -11.51 -6.39 1.84
CA SER A 77 -11.53 -5.10 1.14
C SER A 77 -12.97 -4.64 0.91
N LYS A 78 -13.22 -3.33 1.05
CA LYS A 78 -14.54 -2.73 0.86
C LYS A 78 -14.96 -2.68 -0.60
N ASP A 79 -14.00 -2.63 -1.52
CA ASP A 79 -14.25 -2.59 -2.96
C ASP A 79 -14.04 -3.99 -3.56
N SER A 80 -15.10 -4.80 -3.49
CA SER A 80 -15.08 -6.18 -3.98
C SER A 80 -14.92 -6.26 -5.50
N GLU A 81 -15.41 -5.27 -6.24
CA GLU A 81 -15.29 -5.19 -7.69
C GLU A 81 -13.85 -4.90 -8.10
N LEU A 82 -13.25 -3.83 -7.56
CA LEU A 82 -11.84 -3.48 -7.79
C LEU A 82 -10.92 -4.63 -7.40
N ARG A 83 -11.19 -5.30 -6.27
CA ARG A 83 -10.43 -6.48 -5.85
C ARG A 83 -10.48 -7.59 -6.90
N THR A 84 -11.66 -7.87 -7.46
CA THR A 84 -11.85 -8.93 -8.45
C THR A 84 -11.06 -8.61 -9.73
N GLN A 85 -11.11 -7.36 -10.18
CA GLN A 85 -10.34 -6.86 -11.31
C GLN A 85 -8.82 -6.99 -11.06
N LEU A 86 -8.33 -6.55 -9.91
CA LEU A 86 -6.91 -6.63 -9.54
C LEU A 86 -6.40 -8.07 -9.40
N LEU A 87 -7.26 -9.01 -8.99
CA LEU A 87 -6.92 -10.43 -8.89
C LEU A 87 -7.08 -11.20 -10.21
N GLY A 88 -7.54 -10.55 -11.28
CA GLY A 88 -7.80 -11.19 -12.57
C GLY A 88 -8.85 -12.30 -12.47
N ARG A 89 -9.81 -12.17 -11.54
CA ARG A 89 -10.89 -13.15 -11.37
C ARG A 89 -12.02 -12.83 -12.37
N PRO A 90 -12.62 -13.85 -13.00
CA PRO A 90 -13.74 -13.67 -13.93
C PRO A 90 -15.00 -13.19 -13.21
#